data_AF-S4RFF4-F1
#
_entry.id   AF-S4RFF4-F1
#
_cell.length_a   1.000
_cell.length_b   1.000
_cell.length_c   1.000
_cell.angle_alpha   90.00
_cell.angle_beta   90.00
_cell.angle_gamma   90.00
#
_symmetry.space_group_name_H-M   'P 1'
#
loop_
_entity.id
_entity.type
_entity.pdbx_description
1 polymer ?
#
loop_
_entity_poly.entity_id
_entity_poly.type
_entity_poly.pdbx_seq_one_letter_code
_entity_poly.pdbx_strand_id
1 'polypeptide(L)'
;QVRLVLEVVGLKDGMVRLLVDELAPLKPRYRVQDVLVGEPASERLTVVSREEGVVVLAWGGSGGLGEGPGGARVLLSAQPFRVDIVSAGELVASVNSRGLLAFEHLRLRGNT
;
A
#
# COMPACT_ATOMS: atom_id res chain seq x y z
N GLN A 1 1.69 -16.35 15.22
CA GLN A 1 1.52 -15.68 13.91
C GLN A 1 1.76 -14.19 14.11
N VAL A 2 2.59 -13.55 13.28
CA VAL A 2 2.84 -12.11 13.38
C VAL A 2 1.80 -11.38 12.54
N ARG A 3 1.26 -10.28 13.07
CA ARG A 3 0.35 -9.41 12.35
C ARG A 3 1.12 -8.19 11.86
N LEU A 4 1.05 -7.97 10.56
CA LEU A 4 1.56 -6.75 9.94
C LEU A 4 0.38 -5.80 9.68
N VAL A 5 0.68 -4.52 9.57
CA VAL A 5 -0.23 -3.49 9.10
C VAL A 5 0.26 -2.95 7.77
N LEU A 6 -0.65 -2.81 6.81
CA LEU A 6 -0.40 -2.11 5.55
C LEU A 6 -1.15 -0.77 5.61
N GLU A 7 -0.42 0.31 5.46
CA GLU A 7 -0.97 1.63 5.19
C GLU A 7 -0.87 1.89 3.68
N VAL A 8 -2.00 2.23 3.07
CA VAL A 8 -2.09 2.64 1.65
C VAL A 8 -2.53 4.09 1.63
N VAL A 9 -1.68 4.97 1.09
CA VAL A 9 -1.91 6.41 1.07
C VAL A 9 -1.90 6.90 -0.37
N GLY A 10 -3.01 7.49 -0.81
CA GLY A 10 -3.05 8.27 -2.05
C GLY A 10 -2.35 9.60 -1.82
N LEU A 11 -1.48 10.00 -2.74
CA LEU A 11 -0.78 11.26 -2.74
C LEU A 11 -1.11 12.02 -4.02
N LYS A 12 -0.95 13.35 -3.98
CA LYS A 12 -1.08 14.18 -5.19
C LYS A 12 -0.09 13.75 -6.27
N ASP A 13 -0.35 14.21 -7.49
CA ASP A 13 0.48 13.97 -8.68
C ASP A 13 0.59 12.48 -9.08
N GLY A 14 -0.48 11.72 -8.81
CA GLY A 14 -0.58 10.33 -9.26
C GLY A 14 0.27 9.35 -8.45
N MET A 15 0.76 9.75 -7.28
CA MET A 15 1.60 8.91 -6.43
C MET A 15 0.77 8.07 -5.44
N VAL A 16 1.25 6.87 -5.15
CA VAL A 16 0.74 6.03 -4.05
C VAL A 16 1.89 5.61 -3.15
N ARG A 17 1.67 5.70 -1.83
CA ARG A 17 2.63 5.26 -0.82
C ARG A 17 2.10 4.01 -0.12
N LEU A 18 2.92 2.96 -0.12
CA LEU A 18 2.66 1.72 0.60
C LEU A 18 3.65 1.64 1.76
N LEU A 19 3.15 1.50 2.99
CA LEU A 19 3.98 1.27 4.17
C LEU A 19 3.54 -0.03 4.84
N VAL A 20 4.51 -0.91 5.11
CA VAL A 20 4.28 -2.14 5.88
C VAL A 20 5.04 -2.04 7.18
N ASP A 21 4.34 -2.27 8.29
CA ASP A 21 4.93 -2.29 9.63
C ASP A 21 4.36 -3.46 10.44
N GLU A 22 4.89 -3.72 11.63
CA GLU A 22 4.26 -4.66 12.57
C GLU A 22 3.09 -3.98 13.26
N LEU A 23 1.97 -4.71 13.43
CA LEU A 23 0.82 -4.18 14.18
C LEU A 23 1.13 -4.02 15.67
N ALA A 24 2.01 -4.86 16.21
CA ALA A 24 2.40 -4.87 17.62
C ALA A 24 3.89 -5.26 17.76
N PRO A 25 4.83 -4.36 17.42
CA PRO A 25 6.25 -4.66 17.49
C PRO A 25 6.79 -4.68 18.92
N LEU A 26 7.88 -5.39 19.17
CA LEU A 26 8.61 -5.36 20.46
C LEU A 26 9.19 -3.97 20.77
N LYS A 27 9.59 -3.23 19.73
CA LYS A 27 10.00 -1.83 19.77
C LYS A 27 9.73 -1.20 18.40
N PRO A 28 9.51 0.12 18.30
CA PRO A 28 9.25 0.78 17.02
C PRO A 28 10.29 0.43 15.97
N ARG A 29 9.84 0.19 14.74
CA ARG A 29 10.74 0.07 13.58
C ARG A 29 11.21 1.45 13.16
N TYR A 30 12.47 1.52 12.72
CA TYR A 30 13.03 2.78 12.26
C TYR A 30 12.26 3.29 11.04
N ARG A 31 11.92 4.58 11.05
CA ARG A 31 11.39 5.32 9.91
C ARG A 31 12.42 6.37 9.53
N VAL A 32 12.78 6.43 8.24
CA VAL A 32 13.79 7.37 7.74
C VAL A 32 13.35 8.81 8.00
N GLN A 33 14.24 9.59 8.60
CA GLN A 33 14.04 11.01 8.90
C GLN A 33 14.86 11.88 7.93
N ASP A 34 14.52 13.17 7.84
CA ASP A 34 15.26 14.22 7.14
C ASP A 34 15.42 14.11 5.60
N VAL A 35 14.98 13.00 4.98
CA VAL A 35 15.01 12.83 3.51
C VAL A 35 13.82 13.50 2.82
N LEU A 36 12.65 13.48 3.45
CA LEU A 36 11.49 14.19 2.94
C LEU A 36 11.62 15.68 3.29
N VAL A 37 11.58 16.53 2.27
CA VAL A 37 11.62 18.00 2.44
C VAL A 37 10.33 18.58 3.07
N GLY A 38 9.30 17.75 3.18
CA GLY A 38 8.01 18.04 3.80
C GLY A 38 7.08 16.84 3.66
N GLU A 39 5.96 16.83 4.37
CA GLU A 39 4.95 15.77 4.23
C GLU A 39 4.27 15.84 2.86
N PRO A 40 4.29 14.77 2.03
CA PRO A 40 3.61 14.76 0.75
C PRO A 40 2.11 15.01 0.91
N ALA A 41 1.56 15.90 0.10
CA ALA A 41 0.14 16.21 0.15
C ALA A 41 -0.69 14.96 -0.22
N SER A 42 -1.58 14.55 0.67
CA SER A 42 -2.44 13.39 0.46
C SER A 42 -3.61 13.71 -0.47
N GLU A 43 -4.08 12.65 -1.14
CA GLU A 43 -5.29 12.63 -1.93
C GLU A 43 -6.20 11.52 -1.40
N ARG A 44 -7.51 11.77 -1.39
CA ARG A 44 -8.49 10.82 -0.85
C ARG A 44 -8.57 9.58 -1.73
N LEU A 45 -8.34 8.41 -1.13
CA LEU A 45 -8.68 7.13 -1.73
C LEU A 45 -10.16 6.82 -1.51
N THR A 46 -10.85 6.41 -2.57
CA THR A 46 -12.23 5.92 -2.54
C THR A 46 -12.24 4.41 -2.69
N VAL A 47 -12.96 3.70 -1.83
CA VAL A 47 -13.19 2.26 -2.03
C VAL A 47 -14.24 2.10 -3.14
N VAL A 48 -13.85 1.54 -4.27
CA VAL A 48 -14.76 1.35 -5.42
C VAL A 48 -15.37 -0.05 -5.46
N SER A 49 -14.64 -1.06 -4.97
CA SER A 49 -15.15 -2.41 -4.77
C SER A 49 -14.54 -3.05 -3.53
N ARG A 50 -15.33 -3.91 -2.89
CA ARG A 50 -14.91 -4.78 -1.81
C ARG A 50 -15.58 -6.13 -1.99
N GLU A 51 -14.81 -7.06 -2.53
CA GLU A 51 -15.21 -8.44 -2.77
C GLU A 51 -14.46 -9.37 -1.82
N GLU A 52 -14.79 -10.65 -1.85
CA GLU A 52 -14.08 -11.64 -1.06
C GLU A 52 -12.61 -11.71 -1.49
N GLY A 53 -11.71 -11.33 -0.58
CA GLY A 53 -10.27 -11.38 -0.81
C GLY A 53 -9.69 -10.27 -1.69
N VAL A 54 -10.49 -9.34 -2.22
CA VAL A 54 -10.00 -8.21 -3.03
C VAL A 54 -10.67 -6.90 -2.62
N VAL A 55 -9.86 -5.86 -2.43
CA VAL A 55 -10.34 -4.47 -2.26
C VAL A 55 -9.77 -3.61 -3.37
N VAL A 56 -10.61 -2.82 -4.02
CA VAL A 56 -10.18 -1.86 -5.04
C VAL A 56 -10.33 -0.44 -4.49
N LEU A 57 -9.23 0.28 -4.46
CA LEU A 57 -9.13 1.68 -4.08
C LEU A 57 -8.90 2.51 -5.35
N ALA A 58 -9.46 3.71 -5.42
CA ALA A 58 -9.29 4.61 -6.55
C ALA A 58 -8.99 6.03 -6.10
N TRP A 59 -8.25 6.76 -6.94
CA TRP A 59 -8.07 8.21 -6.81
C TRP A 59 -7.97 8.85 -8.20
N GLY A 60 -8.12 10.17 -8.25
CA GLY A 60 -8.21 10.93 -9.49
C GLY A 60 -9.35 10.50 -10.42
N GLY A 61 -9.27 10.97 -11.66
CA GLY A 61 -10.28 10.70 -12.69
C GLY A 61 -11.59 11.47 -12.51
N SER A 62 -12.45 11.42 -13.54
CA SER A 62 -13.76 12.08 -13.48
C SER A 62 -14.64 11.37 -12.45
N GLY A 63 -15.02 12.08 -11.38
CA GLY A 63 -15.89 11.54 -10.33
C GLY A 63 -15.19 10.75 -9.22
N GLY A 64 -13.85 10.72 -9.17
CA GLY A 64 -13.10 10.10 -8.07
C GLY A 64 -13.17 8.56 -8.02
N LEU A 65 -13.57 7.94 -9.13
CA LEU A 65 -13.66 6.48 -9.30
C LEU A 65 -12.41 5.88 -9.98
N GLY A 66 -11.38 6.71 -10.21
CA GLY A 66 -10.17 6.31 -10.92
C GLY A 66 -10.42 5.97 -12.39
N GLU A 67 -11.47 6.54 -12.98
CA GLU A 67 -11.82 6.39 -14.40
C GLU A 67 -11.47 7.64 -15.19
N GLY A 68 -11.05 7.46 -16.45
CA GLY A 68 -10.69 8.56 -17.34
C GLY A 68 -9.29 9.14 -17.07
N PRO A 69 -8.95 10.25 -17.75
CA PRO A 69 -7.62 10.86 -17.68
C PRO A 69 -7.23 11.23 -16.25
N GLY A 70 -6.02 10.84 -15.84
CA GLY A 70 -5.52 11.09 -14.48
C GLY A 70 -6.15 10.22 -13.39
N GLY A 71 -6.98 9.23 -13.76
CA GLY A 71 -7.51 8.23 -12.84
C GLY A 71 -6.54 7.07 -12.60
N ALA A 72 -6.49 6.58 -11.37
CA ALA A 72 -5.72 5.40 -11.00
C ALA A 72 -6.45 4.55 -9.95
N ARG A 73 -6.08 3.27 -9.91
CA ARG A 73 -6.63 2.25 -9.02
C ARG A 73 -5.53 1.42 -8.37
N VAL A 74 -5.75 1.03 -7.13
CA VAL A 74 -4.94 0.07 -6.37
C VAL A 74 -5.83 -1.12 -6.03
N LEU A 75 -5.45 -2.30 -6.52
CA LEU A 75 -6.10 -3.56 -6.23
C LEU A 75 -5.29 -4.27 -5.14
N LEU A 76 -5.93 -4.54 -4.00
CA LEU A 76 -5.36 -5.23 -2.85
C LEU A 76 -5.92 -6.65 -2.79
N SER A 77 -5.11 -7.64 -3.14
CA SER A 77 -5.46 -9.06 -3.03
C SER A 77 -4.96 -9.62 -1.71
N ALA A 78 -5.80 -10.35 -0.98
CA ALA A 78 -5.50 -10.81 0.37
C ALA A 78 -4.70 -12.11 0.42
N GLN A 79 -5.00 -13.08 -0.46
CA GLN A 79 -4.42 -14.43 -0.41
C GLN A 79 -4.11 -15.00 -1.81
N PRO A 80 -2.83 -15.07 -2.23
CA PRO A 80 -1.67 -14.48 -1.54
C PRO A 80 -1.73 -12.95 -1.53
N PHE A 81 -1.07 -12.32 -0.55
CA PHE A 81 -1.00 -10.85 -0.49
C PHE A 81 -0.31 -10.29 -1.75
N ARG A 82 -0.99 -9.40 -2.46
CA ARG A 82 -0.47 -8.74 -3.67
C ARG A 82 -1.11 -7.37 -3.81
N VAL A 83 -0.37 -6.42 -4.37
CA VAL A 83 -0.90 -5.11 -4.74
C VAL A 83 -0.64 -4.87 -6.22
N ASP A 84 -1.67 -4.52 -6.98
CA ASP A 84 -1.55 -4.11 -8.37
C ASP A 84 -2.00 -2.66 -8.51
N ILE A 85 -1.21 -1.85 -9.23
CA ILE A 85 -1.49 -0.43 -9.49
C ILE A 85 -1.82 -0.29 -10.97
N VAL A 86 -3.00 0.25 -11.25
CA VAL A 86 -3.53 0.45 -12.61
C VAL A 86 -3.74 1.94 -12.83
N SER A 87 -3.25 2.48 -13.94
CA SER A 87 -3.47 3.89 -14.32
C SER A 87 -3.88 3.95 -15.78
N ALA A 88 -4.89 4.76 -16.10
CA ALA A 88 -5.45 4.88 -17.45
C ALA A 88 -5.84 3.52 -18.10
N GLY A 89 -6.23 2.54 -17.28
CA GLY A 89 -6.60 1.19 -17.74
C GLY A 89 -5.43 0.22 -17.92
N GLU A 90 -4.19 0.65 -17.70
CA GLU A 90 -2.99 -0.18 -17.85
C GLU A 90 -2.36 -0.52 -16.50
N LEU A 91 -1.88 -1.75 -16.33
CA LEU A 91 -1.10 -2.16 -15.16
C LEU A 91 0.28 -1.49 -15.21
N VAL A 92 0.55 -0.59 -14.26
CA VAL A 92 1.82 0.13 -14.20
C VAL A 92 2.83 -0.51 -13.24
N ALA A 93 2.35 -1.16 -12.18
CA ALA A 93 3.21 -1.82 -11.21
C ALA A 93 2.48 -2.92 -10.43
N SER A 94 3.25 -3.93 -10.01
CA SER A 94 2.79 -4.99 -9.11
C SER A 94 3.77 -5.19 -7.96
N VAL A 95 3.26 -5.17 -6.74
CA VAL A 95 4.01 -5.43 -5.52
C VAL A 95 3.70 -6.84 -5.02
N ASN A 96 4.75 -7.57 -4.68
CA ASN A 96 4.70 -8.97 -4.25
C ASN A 96 4.12 -9.96 -5.29
N SER A 97 4.14 -9.63 -6.58
CA SER A 97 3.67 -10.52 -7.66
C SER A 97 4.40 -11.86 -7.72
N ARG A 98 5.66 -11.90 -7.26
CA ARG A 98 6.51 -13.10 -7.19
C ARG A 98 6.51 -13.79 -5.81
N GLY A 99 5.73 -13.31 -4.85
CA GLY A 99 5.68 -13.88 -3.50
C GLY A 99 6.99 -13.76 -2.72
N LEU A 100 7.79 -12.72 -3.00
CA LEU A 100 9.10 -12.50 -2.40
C LEU A 100 9.11 -11.50 -1.24
N LEU A 101 7.95 -10.98 -0.84
CA LEU A 101 7.83 -10.11 0.33
C LEU A 101 8.27 -10.88 1.57
N ALA A 102 9.42 -10.50 2.11
CA ALA A 102 9.95 -11.02 3.35
C ALA A 102 9.93 -9.91 4.41
N PHE A 103 9.38 -10.23 5.58
CA PHE A 103 9.35 -9.32 6.72
C PHE A 103 9.76 -10.08 7.97
N GLU A 104 11.03 -9.95 8.36
CA GLU A 104 11.56 -10.57 9.56
C GLU A 104 11.09 -9.81 10.79
N HIS A 105 10.13 -10.37 11.53
CA HIS A 105 9.62 -9.76 12.76
C HIS A 105 10.66 -9.72 13.88
N LEU A 106 10.55 -8.73 14.76
CA LEU A 106 11.43 -8.63 15.91
C LEU A 106 11.18 -9.79 16.88
N ARG A 107 12.26 -10.42 17.33
CA ARG A 107 12.23 -11.51 18.32
C ARG A 107 13.07 -11.13 19.53
N LEU A 108 12.67 -11.65 20.70
CA LEU A 108 13.58 -11.65 21.85
C LEU A 108 14.80 -12.50 21.50
N ARG A 109 15.98 -12.07 21.95
CA ARG A 109 17.20 -12.86 21.79
C ARG A 109 17.00 -14.18 22.56
N GLY A 110 17.09 -15.31 21.85
CA GLY A 110 17.15 -16.60 22.50
C GLY A 110 18.46 -16.74 23.27
N ASN A 111 18.42 -17.29 24.49
CA ASN A 111 19.62 -17.76 25.15
C ASN A 111 20.15 -18.97 24.36
N THR A 112 21.24 -18.79 23.62
CA THR A 112 22.09 -19.87 23.12
C THR A 112 23.18 -20.17 24.11
#